data_AF-A0A2E3S2U3-F1
#
_entry.id   AF-A0A2E3S2U3-F1
#
_cell.length_a   1.000
_cell.length_b   1.000
_cell.length_c   1.000
_cell.angle_alpha   90.00
_cell.angle_beta   90.00
_cell.angle_gamma   90.00
#
_symmetry.space_group_name_H-M   'P 1'
#
loop_
_entity.id
_entity.type
_entity.pdbx_description
1 polymer ?
#
loop_
_entity_poly.entity_id
_entity_poly.type
_entity_poly.pdbx_seq_one_letter_code
_entity_poly.pdbx_strand_id
1 'polypeptide(L)'
;MAKKITKKHVSKPNAKLKAGELERRKATKAILGDTDDFLIVTGLAGAKDDVLNATGANPSNVFPLSGAMGAACSIGLGLALAQPDKTVLVVTGEGELLMNVGTLAAIGAMEVPNLRILCIDNQRYGETGWQPSHTLRGVDLAKMAEGANIKSVRTVTKQSQFKEARELLRNANSSTFILLKVAATDPGKLEMPAERDASVWKTRFRDALGVA
;
A
#
# COMPACT_ATOMS: atom_id res chain seq x y z
N MET A 1 23.98 -30.14 13.72
CA MET A 1 23.29 -29.65 14.94
C MET A 1 22.36 -28.50 14.57
N ALA A 2 21.04 -28.72 14.63
CA ALA A 2 20.06 -27.64 14.43
C ALA A 2 20.04 -26.76 15.70
N LYS A 3 20.44 -25.48 15.59
CA LYS A 3 20.32 -24.52 16.69
C LYS A 3 18.83 -24.35 17.01
N LYS A 4 18.44 -24.62 18.26
CA LYS A 4 17.11 -24.28 18.82
C LYS A 4 16.85 -22.80 18.55
N ILE A 5 15.94 -22.50 17.62
CA ILE A 5 15.44 -21.14 17.40
C ILE A 5 14.51 -20.85 18.58
N THR A 6 15.04 -20.21 19.63
CA THR A 6 14.20 -19.65 20.69
C THR A 6 13.34 -18.54 20.05
N LYS A 7 12.02 -18.76 19.98
CA LYS A 7 11.04 -17.74 19.57
C LYS A 7 11.10 -16.60 20.60
N LYS A 8 12.00 -15.63 20.40
CA LYS A 8 11.95 -14.36 21.10
C LYS A 8 10.67 -13.68 20.62
N HIS A 9 9.65 -13.62 21.48
CA HIS A 9 8.43 -12.86 21.20
C HIS A 9 8.87 -11.41 20.98
N VAL A 10 8.73 -10.90 19.75
CA VAL A 10 9.04 -9.51 19.46
C VAL A 10 7.85 -8.72 20.01
N SER A 11 8.07 -8.00 21.11
CA SER A 11 7.02 -7.17 21.73
C SER A 11 6.55 -6.11 20.73
N LYS A 12 5.25 -5.77 20.78
CA LYS A 12 4.68 -4.61 20.07
C LYS A 12 5.58 -3.40 20.33
N PRO A 13 6.05 -2.67 19.31
CA PRO A 13 6.87 -1.50 19.54
C PRO A 13 6.03 -0.44 20.28
N ASN A 14 6.29 -0.28 21.57
CA ASN A 14 5.88 0.87 22.39
C ASN A 14 6.72 2.14 22.04
N ALA A 15 7.28 2.17 20.83
CA ALA A 15 8.20 3.23 20.43
C ALA A 15 7.42 4.52 20.21
N LYS A 16 7.74 5.56 20.98
CA LYS A 16 7.34 6.92 20.65
C LYS A 16 7.94 7.30 19.30
N LEU A 17 7.19 8.02 18.48
CA LEU A 17 7.66 8.57 17.21
C LEU A 17 8.95 9.36 17.45
N LYS A 18 10.03 9.03 16.73
CA LYS A 18 11.29 9.79 16.85
C LYS A 18 11.24 11.05 15.98
N ALA A 19 12.06 12.03 16.33
CA ALA A 19 12.21 13.25 15.53
C ALA A 19 12.61 12.89 14.09
N GLY A 20 11.86 13.41 13.12
CA GLY A 20 12.09 13.16 11.68
C GLY A 20 11.42 11.90 11.12
N GLU A 21 10.87 11.00 11.96
CA GLU A 21 10.09 9.87 11.48
C GLU A 21 8.67 10.31 11.06
N LEU A 22 8.11 9.61 10.08
CA LEU A 22 6.75 9.85 9.60
C LEU A 22 5.77 8.93 10.32
N GLU A 23 4.75 9.51 10.95
CA GLU A 23 3.63 8.73 11.48
C GLU A 23 2.81 8.17 10.30
N ARG A 24 2.54 6.86 10.36
CA ARG A 24 1.99 6.06 9.27
C ARG A 24 0.67 6.60 8.73
N ARG A 25 -0.36 6.77 9.56
CA ARG A 25 -1.69 7.18 9.08
C ARG A 25 -1.69 8.62 8.57
N LYS A 26 -1.03 9.53 9.28
CA LYS A 26 -0.87 10.94 8.87
C LYS A 26 -0.13 11.06 7.54
N ALA A 27 0.96 10.32 7.36
CA ALA A 27 1.73 10.36 6.11
C ALA A 27 0.93 9.78 4.94
N THR A 28 0.28 8.62 5.12
CA THR A 28 -0.57 8.03 4.08
C THR A 28 -1.70 8.98 3.69
N LYS A 29 -2.46 9.50 4.66
CA LYS A 29 -3.56 10.45 4.39
C LYS A 29 -3.07 11.73 3.69
N ALA A 30 -1.91 12.25 4.11
CA ALA A 30 -1.33 13.44 3.48
C ALA A 30 -0.88 13.19 2.03
N ILE A 31 -0.37 12.02 1.70
CA ILE A 31 0.04 11.69 0.32
C ILE A 31 -1.17 11.39 -0.55
N LEU A 32 -2.17 10.65 -0.04
CA LEU A 32 -3.41 10.37 -0.77
C LEU A 32 -4.14 11.67 -1.15
N GLY A 33 -4.29 12.60 -0.21
CA GLY A 33 -5.06 13.82 -0.44
C GLY A 33 -6.53 13.49 -0.70
N ASP A 34 -7.14 14.16 -1.68
CA ASP A 34 -8.46 13.78 -2.21
C ASP A 34 -8.33 12.45 -2.98
N THR A 35 -9.32 11.58 -2.87
CA THR A 35 -9.26 10.23 -3.41
C THR A 35 -10.34 9.93 -4.43
N ASP A 36 -11.27 10.85 -4.68
CA ASP A 36 -12.49 10.59 -5.44
C ASP A 36 -12.22 10.26 -6.93
N ASP A 37 -11.05 10.66 -7.44
CA ASP A 37 -10.59 10.41 -8.82
C ASP A 37 -9.84 9.07 -9.01
N PHE A 38 -9.59 8.34 -7.93
CA PHE A 38 -8.92 7.03 -8.00
C PHE A 38 -9.90 5.87 -7.90
N LEU A 39 -9.58 4.78 -8.59
CA LEU A 39 -10.03 3.43 -8.25
C LEU A 39 -8.98 2.79 -7.34
N ILE A 40 -9.30 2.61 -6.07
CA ILE A 40 -8.31 2.19 -5.06
C ILE A 40 -8.43 0.70 -4.77
N VAL A 41 -7.32 -0.04 -4.89
CA VAL A 41 -7.20 -1.42 -4.40
C VAL A 41 -6.25 -1.41 -3.22
N THR A 42 -6.70 -1.87 -2.06
CA THR A 42 -5.82 -1.88 -0.88
C THR A 42 -5.26 -3.26 -0.63
N GLY A 43 -4.05 -3.27 -0.10
CA GLY A 43 -3.50 -4.41 0.59
C GLY A 43 -4.26 -4.76 1.85
N LEU A 44 -3.86 -5.87 2.48
CA LEU A 44 -4.38 -6.35 3.74
C LEU A 44 -4.01 -5.43 4.91
N ALA A 45 -4.71 -5.65 6.02
CA ALA A 45 -4.31 -5.20 7.34
C ALA A 45 -4.12 -3.68 7.42
N GLY A 46 -2.96 -3.22 7.92
CA GLY A 46 -2.71 -1.81 8.12
C GLY A 46 -2.89 -0.96 6.86
N ALA A 47 -2.54 -1.46 5.66
CA ALA A 47 -2.66 -0.64 4.44
C ALA A 47 -4.14 -0.35 4.10
N LYS A 48 -4.99 -1.37 4.20
CA LYS A 48 -6.45 -1.21 4.18
C LYS A 48 -6.91 -0.18 5.20
N ASP A 49 -6.48 -0.35 6.45
CA ASP A 49 -6.96 0.50 7.53
C ASP A 49 -6.50 1.96 7.34
N ASP A 50 -5.28 2.19 6.86
CA ASP A 50 -4.78 3.54 6.57
C ASP A 50 -5.61 4.23 5.47
N VAL A 51 -6.02 3.49 4.43
CA VAL A 51 -6.89 4.00 3.37
C VAL A 51 -8.28 4.29 3.91
N LEU A 52 -8.92 3.37 4.64
CA LEU A 52 -10.24 3.60 5.22
C LEU A 52 -10.24 4.75 6.24
N ASN A 53 -9.14 4.99 6.94
CA ASN A 53 -8.96 6.18 7.78
C ASN A 53 -8.90 7.48 6.96
N ALA A 54 -8.35 7.42 5.74
CA ALA A 54 -8.26 8.55 4.84
C ALA A 54 -9.58 8.85 4.10
N THR A 55 -10.32 7.81 3.72
CA THR A 55 -11.49 7.90 2.82
C THR A 55 -12.84 7.72 3.51
N GLY A 56 -12.84 7.31 4.79
CA GLY A 56 -14.06 7.03 5.56
C GLY A 56 -14.43 5.55 5.58
N ALA A 57 -15.52 5.21 6.29
CA ALA A 57 -15.85 3.81 6.60
C ALA A 57 -16.34 2.99 5.38
N ASN A 58 -17.00 3.64 4.42
CA ASN A 58 -17.67 2.95 3.30
C ASN A 58 -17.52 3.69 1.95
N PRO A 59 -16.29 4.04 1.52
CA PRO A 59 -16.06 4.62 0.20
C PRO A 59 -16.53 3.68 -0.92
N SER A 60 -17.08 4.26 -1.99
CA SER A 60 -17.54 3.51 -3.17
C SER A 60 -16.38 3.09 -4.09
N ASN A 61 -15.31 3.88 -4.10
CA ASN A 61 -14.16 3.73 -4.99
C ASN A 61 -12.97 2.99 -4.37
N VAL A 62 -13.15 2.31 -3.23
CA VAL A 62 -12.11 1.50 -2.58
C VAL A 62 -12.55 0.04 -2.54
N PHE A 63 -11.68 -0.84 -3.02
CA PHE A 63 -11.78 -2.29 -2.90
C PHE A 63 -10.75 -2.80 -1.87
N PRO A 64 -11.15 -2.94 -0.60
CA PRO A 64 -10.25 -3.38 0.45
C PRO A 64 -10.12 -4.90 0.52
N LEU A 65 -8.90 -5.41 0.37
CA LEU A 65 -8.66 -6.86 0.47
C LEU A 65 -8.79 -7.36 1.92
N SER A 66 -9.48 -8.49 2.06
CA SER A 66 -9.66 -9.21 3.32
C SER A 66 -9.41 -10.69 3.08
N GLY A 67 -8.14 -11.11 3.22
CA GLY A 67 -7.63 -12.39 2.71
C GLY A 67 -7.10 -12.24 1.28
N ALA A 68 -6.06 -13.01 0.94
CA ALA A 68 -5.22 -12.87 -0.27
C ALA A 68 -4.05 -11.87 -0.16
N MET A 69 -3.09 -12.18 0.71
CA MET A 69 -1.82 -11.43 0.79
C MET A 69 -1.05 -11.57 -0.52
N GLY A 70 -0.49 -10.47 -1.03
CA GLY A 70 0.24 -10.42 -2.30
C GLY A 70 -0.64 -10.20 -3.53
N ALA A 71 -1.95 -10.02 -3.37
CA ALA A 71 -2.87 -9.86 -4.50
C ALA A 71 -3.12 -8.40 -4.92
N ALA A 72 -2.83 -7.39 -4.10
CA ALA A 72 -3.24 -6.02 -4.39
C ALA A 72 -2.64 -5.48 -5.70
N CYS A 73 -1.33 -5.69 -5.92
CA CYS A 73 -0.68 -5.23 -7.15
C CYS A 73 -1.19 -5.97 -8.41
N SER A 74 -1.50 -7.26 -8.33
CA SER A 74 -1.97 -8.02 -9.48
C SER A 74 -3.42 -7.68 -9.82
N ILE A 75 -4.27 -7.50 -8.81
CA ILE A 75 -5.64 -6.99 -8.98
C ILE A 75 -5.62 -5.57 -9.54
N GLY A 76 -4.77 -4.70 -8.99
CA GLY A 76 -4.60 -3.34 -9.48
C GLY A 76 -4.14 -3.28 -10.93
N LEU A 77 -3.19 -4.14 -11.34
CA LEU A 77 -2.77 -4.27 -12.73
C LEU A 77 -3.94 -4.69 -13.64
N GLY A 78 -4.67 -5.74 -13.27
CA GLY A 78 -5.83 -6.20 -14.03
C GLY A 78 -6.92 -5.12 -14.15
N LEU A 79 -7.19 -4.39 -13.07
CA LEU A 79 -8.16 -3.30 -13.07
C LEU A 79 -7.71 -2.14 -13.97
N ALA A 80 -6.43 -1.76 -13.92
CA ALA A 80 -5.89 -0.67 -14.74
C ALA A 80 -5.99 -0.97 -16.23
N LEU A 81 -5.77 -2.24 -16.62
CA LEU A 81 -5.97 -2.73 -17.98
C LEU A 81 -7.44 -2.73 -18.39
N ALA A 82 -8.33 -3.10 -17.47
CA ALA A 82 -9.77 -3.14 -17.73
C ALA A 82 -10.44 -1.76 -17.73
N GLN A 83 -9.80 -0.74 -17.14
CA GLN A 83 -10.32 0.61 -16.97
C GLN A 83 -9.29 1.65 -17.44
N PRO A 84 -8.96 1.70 -18.75
CA PRO A 84 -7.86 2.53 -19.27
C PRO A 84 -8.05 4.04 -19.01
N ASP A 85 -9.30 4.51 -18.90
CA ASP A 85 -9.64 5.92 -18.69
C ASP A 85 -9.72 6.32 -17.21
N LYS A 86 -9.44 5.40 -16.28
CA LYS A 86 -9.50 5.64 -14.83
C LYS A 86 -8.12 5.41 -14.22
N THR A 87 -7.72 6.28 -13.29
CA THR A 87 -6.48 6.07 -12.54
C THR A 87 -6.69 5.02 -11.45
N VAL A 88 -5.92 3.95 -11.51
CA VAL A 88 -5.93 2.89 -10.50
C VAL A 88 -4.80 3.11 -9.51
N LEU A 89 -5.13 3.16 -8.23
CA LEU A 89 -4.18 3.31 -7.15
C LEU A 89 -4.16 2.07 -6.26
N VAL A 90 -3.04 1.38 -6.24
CA VAL A 90 -2.76 0.32 -5.28
C VAL A 90 -2.13 0.92 -4.04
N VAL A 91 -2.70 0.70 -2.86
CA VAL A 91 -2.09 1.08 -1.57
C VAL A 91 -1.80 -0.19 -0.78
N THR A 92 -0.54 -0.57 -0.66
CA THR A 92 -0.14 -1.85 -0.06
C THR A 92 0.95 -1.67 0.99
N GLY A 93 1.15 -2.68 1.83
CA GLY A 93 2.29 -2.75 2.76
C GLY A 93 3.48 -3.44 2.13
N GLU A 94 4.69 -3.12 2.58
CA GLU A 94 5.93 -3.76 2.12
C GLU A 94 5.89 -5.28 2.32
N GLY A 95 5.37 -5.71 3.47
CA GLY A 95 5.27 -7.12 3.83
C GLY A 95 4.37 -7.89 2.86
N GLU A 96 3.30 -7.27 2.38
CA GLU A 96 2.39 -7.85 1.41
C GLU A 96 2.98 -7.88 0.02
N LEU A 97 3.57 -6.77 -0.46
CA LEU A 97 4.22 -6.72 -1.76
C LEU A 97 5.31 -7.79 -1.87
N LEU A 98 6.07 -8.02 -0.79
CA LEU A 98 7.09 -9.06 -0.72
C LEU A 98 6.54 -10.48 -0.92
N MET A 99 5.26 -10.75 -0.64
CA MET A 99 4.66 -12.07 -0.89
C MET A 99 4.44 -12.36 -2.37
N ASN A 100 4.37 -11.32 -3.20
CA ASN A 100 4.21 -11.46 -4.65
C ASN A 100 4.98 -10.36 -5.40
N VAL A 101 6.27 -10.25 -5.08
CA VAL A 101 7.11 -9.19 -5.65
C VAL A 101 7.33 -9.36 -7.16
N GLY A 102 7.16 -10.58 -7.68
CA GLY A 102 7.20 -10.86 -9.12
C GLY A 102 6.14 -10.08 -9.93
N THR A 103 5.08 -9.60 -9.29
CA THR A 103 4.10 -8.73 -9.94
C THR A 103 4.72 -7.41 -10.44
N LEU A 104 5.80 -6.91 -9.81
CA LEU A 104 6.50 -5.73 -10.32
C LEU A 104 7.05 -5.96 -11.73
N ALA A 105 7.53 -7.17 -12.04
CA ALA A 105 8.01 -7.52 -13.37
C ALA A 105 6.88 -7.52 -14.41
N ALA A 106 5.70 -8.03 -14.05
CA ALA A 106 4.52 -7.95 -14.92
C ALA A 106 4.11 -6.48 -15.16
N ILE A 107 4.08 -5.66 -14.11
CA ILE A 107 3.71 -4.25 -14.21
C ILE A 107 4.67 -3.49 -15.12
N GLY A 108 5.99 -3.61 -14.91
CA GLY A 108 6.96 -2.91 -15.74
C GLY A 108 7.13 -3.48 -17.14
N ALA A 109 6.75 -4.74 -17.40
CA ALA A 109 6.67 -5.29 -18.74
C ALA A 109 5.44 -4.78 -19.52
N MET A 110 4.32 -4.53 -18.84
CA MET A 110 3.08 -4.05 -19.46
C MET A 110 2.99 -2.53 -19.58
N GLU A 111 3.79 -1.78 -18.81
CA GLU A 111 3.90 -0.31 -18.87
C GLU A 111 2.56 0.44 -18.76
N VAL A 112 1.66 -0.05 -17.91
CA VAL A 112 0.28 0.48 -17.78
C VAL A 112 0.28 1.92 -17.23
N PRO A 113 -0.07 2.95 -18.03
CA PRO A 113 0.20 4.35 -17.70
C PRO A 113 -0.72 4.94 -16.63
N ASN A 114 -1.88 4.32 -16.37
CA ASN A 114 -2.87 4.70 -15.36
C ASN A 114 -2.72 3.93 -14.04
N LEU A 115 -1.68 3.10 -13.86
CA LEU A 115 -1.43 2.36 -12.61
C LEU A 115 -0.46 3.10 -11.67
N ARG A 116 -0.86 3.28 -10.42
CA ARG A 116 -0.06 3.85 -9.32
C ARG A 116 0.05 2.86 -8.18
N ILE A 117 1.19 2.83 -7.51
CA ILE A 117 1.44 1.97 -6.35
C ILE A 117 2.04 2.83 -5.24
N LEU A 118 1.35 2.91 -4.11
CA LEU A 118 1.86 3.45 -2.86
C LEU A 118 2.16 2.28 -1.92
N CYS A 119 3.43 1.96 -1.76
CA CYS A 119 3.92 0.91 -0.86
C CYS A 119 4.36 1.53 0.47
N ILE A 120 3.65 1.21 1.55
CA ILE A 120 3.93 1.69 2.91
C ILE A 120 4.91 0.72 3.58
N ASP A 121 6.07 1.22 4.00
CA ASP A 121 7.16 0.41 4.55
C ASP A 121 7.56 0.89 5.94
N ASN A 122 7.02 0.19 6.95
CA ASN A 122 7.40 0.31 8.37
C ASN A 122 8.44 -0.73 8.79
N GLN A 123 8.97 -1.52 7.84
CA GLN A 123 9.97 -2.57 8.04
C GLN A 123 9.55 -3.70 8.99
N ARG A 124 8.24 -3.92 9.18
CA ARG A 124 7.68 -4.81 10.21
C ARG A 124 6.35 -5.43 9.79
N TYR A 125 6.21 -6.73 10.02
CA TYR A 125 4.91 -7.41 9.92
C TYR A 125 4.00 -7.06 11.12
N GLY A 126 3.28 -5.93 11.04
CA GLY A 126 2.48 -5.38 12.14
C GLY A 126 1.39 -6.30 12.68
N GLU A 127 0.77 -7.11 11.83
CA GLU A 127 -0.34 -8.01 12.22
C GLU A 127 0.11 -9.27 12.96
N THR A 128 1.26 -9.84 12.55
CA THR A 128 1.66 -11.19 13.00
C THR A 128 2.60 -11.17 14.19
N GLY A 129 2.87 -9.98 14.76
CA GLY A 129 3.71 -9.81 15.95
C GLY A 129 4.94 -8.93 15.77
N TRP A 130 4.96 -8.00 14.81
CA TRP A 130 6.01 -6.98 14.63
C TRP A 130 7.41 -7.54 14.38
N GLN A 131 7.49 -8.70 13.74
CA GLN A 131 8.76 -9.27 13.29
C GLN A 131 9.40 -8.35 12.23
N PRO A 132 10.73 -8.21 12.22
CA PRO A 132 11.46 -7.58 11.13
C PRO A 132 10.99 -8.11 9.76
N SER A 133 10.58 -7.22 8.86
CA SER A 133 10.38 -7.59 7.47
C SER A 133 11.71 -7.58 6.70
N HIS A 134 11.69 -8.01 5.45
CA HIS A 134 12.89 -8.09 4.61
C HIS A 134 13.51 -6.71 4.36
N THR A 135 12.71 -5.65 4.34
CA THR A 135 13.18 -4.26 4.15
C THR A 135 13.93 -3.71 5.36
N LEU A 136 13.76 -4.29 6.57
CA LEU A 136 14.64 -3.99 7.71
C LEU A 136 16.06 -4.54 7.49
N ARG A 137 16.20 -5.58 6.65
CA ARG A 137 17.43 -6.35 6.45
C ARG A 137 18.17 -5.96 5.17
N GLY A 138 17.80 -4.84 4.55
CA GLY A 138 18.48 -4.27 3.39
C GLY A 138 17.81 -4.53 2.04
N VAL A 139 16.65 -5.20 1.99
CA VAL A 139 15.86 -5.29 0.74
C VAL A 139 15.28 -3.92 0.40
N ASP A 140 15.53 -3.45 -0.82
CA ASP A 140 15.11 -2.13 -1.32
C ASP A 140 14.05 -2.29 -2.41
N LEU A 141 12.78 -2.10 -2.03
CA LEU A 141 11.65 -2.25 -2.95
C LEU A 141 11.61 -1.18 -4.04
N ALA A 142 12.16 0.01 -3.80
CA ALA A 142 12.23 1.05 -4.83
C ALA A 142 13.21 0.61 -5.94
N LYS A 143 14.38 0.11 -5.58
CA LYS A 143 15.34 -0.45 -6.55
C LYS A 143 14.79 -1.68 -7.27
N MET A 144 14.01 -2.52 -6.59
CA MET A 144 13.34 -3.65 -7.24
C MET A 144 12.30 -3.18 -8.27
N ALA A 145 11.53 -2.11 -7.97
CA ALA A 145 10.60 -1.52 -8.93
C ALA A 145 11.33 -0.92 -10.14
N GLU A 146 12.42 -0.19 -9.92
CA GLU A 146 13.28 0.34 -10.99
C GLU A 146 13.82 -0.81 -11.87
N GLY A 147 14.39 -1.84 -11.25
CA GLY A 147 14.91 -3.02 -11.93
C GLY A 147 13.84 -3.85 -12.64
N ALA A 148 12.58 -3.68 -12.29
CA ALA A 148 11.44 -4.29 -12.96
C ALA A 148 10.91 -3.48 -14.16
N ASN A 149 11.60 -2.41 -14.57
CA ASN A 149 11.22 -1.48 -15.64
C ASN A 149 10.05 -0.52 -15.29
N ILE A 150 9.81 -0.24 -14.01
CA ILE A 150 8.88 0.83 -13.62
C ILE A 150 9.61 2.17 -13.73
N LYS A 151 9.17 3.04 -14.65
CA LYS A 151 9.87 4.28 -15.03
C LYS A 151 9.77 5.39 -13.98
N SER A 152 8.66 5.45 -13.24
CA SER A 152 8.42 6.50 -12.25
C SER A 152 8.51 5.89 -10.85
N VAL A 153 9.67 6.03 -10.21
CA VAL A 153 9.92 5.50 -8.86
C VAL A 153 10.35 6.62 -7.92
N ARG A 154 9.78 6.66 -6.70
CA ARG A 154 10.18 7.59 -5.64
C ARG A 154 10.16 6.94 -4.26
N THR A 155 11.10 7.36 -3.41
CA THR A 155 11.08 7.03 -1.98
C THR A 155 10.80 8.29 -1.18
N VAL A 156 9.76 8.23 -0.35
CA VAL A 156 9.34 9.32 0.54
C VAL A 156 9.77 8.99 1.97
N THR A 157 10.56 9.88 2.56
CA THR A 157 11.11 9.74 3.92
C THR A 157 10.84 10.94 4.81
N LYS A 158 10.38 12.08 4.25
CA LYS A 158 10.10 13.32 4.99
C LYS A 158 8.88 14.06 4.44
N GLN A 159 8.25 14.86 5.30
CA GLN A 159 7.00 15.57 4.98
C GLN A 159 7.14 16.53 3.79
N SER A 160 8.32 17.13 3.58
CA SER A 160 8.54 18.05 2.46
C SER A 160 8.42 17.39 1.08
N GLN A 161 8.41 16.05 1.01
CA GLN A 161 8.21 15.30 -0.24
C GLN A 161 6.74 14.94 -0.52
N PHE A 162 5.82 15.22 0.40
CA PHE A 162 4.42 14.81 0.26
C PHE A 162 3.73 15.45 -0.95
N LYS A 163 4.06 16.71 -1.24
CA LYS A 163 3.51 17.42 -2.40
C LYS A 163 3.93 16.74 -3.70
N GLU A 164 5.22 16.49 -3.90
CA GLU A 164 5.74 15.79 -5.08
C GLU A 164 5.14 14.38 -5.22
N ALA A 165 5.06 13.64 -4.10
CA ALA A 165 4.47 12.30 -4.10
C ALA A 165 3.00 12.32 -4.55
N ARG A 166 2.20 13.27 -4.05
CA ARG A 166 0.80 13.45 -4.45
C ARG A 166 0.67 13.83 -5.92
N GLU A 167 1.53 14.72 -6.41
CA GLU A 167 1.55 15.13 -7.82
C GLU A 167 1.88 13.94 -8.74
N LEU A 168 2.80 13.06 -8.34
CA LEU A 168 3.11 11.84 -9.09
C LEU A 168 1.94 10.86 -9.11
N LEU A 169 1.21 10.69 -8.00
CA LEU A 169 0.02 9.84 -8.00
C LEU A 169 -1.04 10.33 -9.00
N ARG A 170 -1.26 11.64 -9.07
CA ARG A 170 -2.32 12.23 -9.92
C ARG A 170 -1.93 12.40 -11.38
N ASN A 171 -0.74 12.92 -11.63
CA ASN A 171 -0.40 13.53 -12.92
C ASN A 171 0.62 12.72 -13.73
N ALA A 172 1.19 11.64 -13.17
CA ALA A 172 2.08 10.80 -13.96
C ALA A 172 1.33 10.22 -15.18
N ASN A 173 2.06 9.91 -16.25
CA ASN A 173 1.53 9.21 -17.42
C ASN A 173 2.32 7.91 -17.68
N SER A 174 2.68 7.22 -16.60
CA SER A 174 3.44 5.97 -16.60
C SER A 174 3.14 5.21 -15.33
N SER A 175 3.36 3.88 -15.34
CA SER A 175 3.31 3.10 -14.09
C SER A 175 4.22 3.74 -13.06
N THR A 176 3.68 4.02 -11.87
CA THR A 176 4.39 4.75 -10.81
C THR A 176 4.45 3.93 -9.53
N PHE A 177 5.61 3.89 -8.90
CA PHE A 177 5.85 3.25 -7.61
C PHE A 177 6.40 4.26 -6.59
N ILE A 178 5.68 4.44 -5.49
CA ILE A 178 6.10 5.27 -4.37
C ILE A 178 6.32 4.39 -3.15
N LEU A 179 7.56 4.35 -2.66
CA LEU A 179 7.90 3.72 -1.38
C LEU A 179 7.81 4.76 -0.27
N LEU A 180 6.79 4.66 0.58
CA LEU A 180 6.59 5.52 1.73
C LEU A 180 7.22 4.89 2.98
N LYS A 181 8.32 5.47 3.45
CA LYS A 181 8.99 5.06 4.69
C LYS A 181 8.29 5.70 5.89
N VAL A 182 7.83 4.87 6.82
CA VAL A 182 7.11 5.32 8.03
C VAL A 182 7.71 4.69 9.28
N ALA A 183 7.39 5.29 10.42
CA ALA A 183 7.82 4.79 11.72
C ALA A 183 7.25 3.39 11.98
N ALA A 184 8.04 2.55 12.66
CA ALA A 184 7.62 1.25 13.16
C ALA A 184 6.80 1.40 14.45
N THR A 185 5.68 2.13 14.37
CA THR A 185 4.78 2.41 15.50
C THR A 185 3.42 1.79 15.26
N ASP A 186 2.79 1.31 16.32
CA ASP A 186 1.40 0.82 16.26
C ASP A 186 0.44 1.99 15.98
N PRO A 187 -0.27 2.01 14.83
CA PRO A 187 -1.20 3.09 14.51
C PRO A 187 -2.49 3.04 15.34
N GLY A 188 -2.68 2.01 16.17
CA GLY A 188 -3.87 1.81 16.97
C GLY A 188 -5.04 1.25 16.17
N LYS A 189 -6.19 1.05 16.82
CA LYS A 189 -7.41 0.59 16.14
C LYS A 189 -7.95 1.69 15.23
N LEU A 190 -8.71 1.29 14.22
CA LEU A 190 -9.59 2.23 13.53
C LEU A 190 -10.68 2.67 14.49
N GLU A 191 -10.99 3.97 14.47
CA GLU A 191 -12.10 4.54 15.24
C GLU A 191 -13.46 4.12 14.67
N MET A 192 -13.51 3.79 13.37
CA MET A 192 -14.72 3.38 12.68
C MET A 192 -14.63 1.88 12.29
N PRO A 193 -15.61 1.04 12.67
CA PRO A 193 -15.61 -0.34 12.25
C PRO A 193 -15.85 -0.41 10.73
N ALA A 194 -14.88 -0.98 10.01
CA ALA A 194 -15.03 -1.26 8.58
C ALA A 194 -15.99 -2.43 8.35
N GLU A 195 -16.74 -2.37 7.25
CA GLU A 195 -17.43 -3.52 6.70
C GLU A 195 -16.44 -4.70 6.54
N ARG A 196 -16.86 -5.89 6.97
CA ARG A 196 -16.03 -7.10 6.98
C ARG A 196 -16.40 -8.09 5.89
N ASP A 197 -17.59 -7.95 5.31
CA ASP A 197 -18.03 -8.79 4.21
C ASP A 197 -17.36 -8.36 2.90
N ALA A 198 -16.46 -9.20 2.39
CA ALA A 198 -15.78 -8.98 1.11
C ALA A 198 -16.77 -8.92 -0.08
N SER A 199 -17.94 -9.57 0.02
CA SER A 199 -18.95 -9.51 -1.03
C SER A 199 -19.59 -8.13 -1.13
N VAL A 200 -19.82 -7.45 -0.01
CA VAL A 200 -20.34 -6.07 0.04
C VAL A 200 -19.36 -5.11 -0.62
N TRP A 201 -18.07 -5.23 -0.31
CA TRP A 201 -17.01 -4.42 -0.94
C TRP A 201 -16.94 -4.64 -2.45
N LYS A 202 -17.01 -5.90 -2.89
CA LYS A 202 -17.02 -6.24 -4.31
C LYS A 202 -18.23 -5.62 -5.02
N THR A 203 -19.44 -5.77 -4.48
CA THR A 203 -20.66 -5.22 -5.08
C THR A 203 -20.57 -3.70 -5.15
N ARG A 204 -20.27 -3.04 -4.03
CA ARG A 204 -20.14 -1.58 -3.95
C ARG A 204 -19.14 -1.01 -4.97
N PHE A 205 -17.97 -1.65 -5.11
CA PHE A 205 -16.95 -1.22 -6.05
C PHE A 205 -17.40 -1.42 -7.51
N ARG A 206 -18.12 -2.50 -7.81
CA ARG A 206 -18.72 -2.73 -9.15
C ARG A 206 -19.82 -1.73 -9.48
N ASP A 207 -20.65 -1.38 -8.51
CA ASP A 207 -21.69 -0.35 -8.67
C ASP A 207 -21.02 1.00 -9.01
N ALA A 208 -19.92 1.35 -8.32
CA ALA A 208 -19.15 2.56 -8.59
C ALA A 208 -18.53 2.59 -10.00
N LEU A 209 -18.28 1.42 -10.59
CA LEU A 209 -17.80 1.27 -11.97
C LEU A 209 -18.94 1.26 -13.01
N GLY A 210 -20.21 1.21 -12.59
CA GLY A 210 -21.35 1.12 -13.50
C GLY A 210 -21.46 -0.22 -14.23
N VAL A 211 -20.90 -1.30 -13.67
CA VAL A 211 -20.88 -2.65 -14.27
C VAL A 211 -21.77 -3.65 -13.52
N ALA A 212 -22.70 -3.14 -12.73
CA ALA A 212 -23.64 -3.92 -11.92
C ALA A 212 -24.85 -4.39 -12.74
#